data_AF-A0A6V8L3J1-F1
#
_entry.id   AF-A0A6V8L3J1-F1
#
_cell.length_a   1.000
_cell.length_b   1.000
_cell.length_c   1.000
_cell.angle_alpha   90.00
_cell.angle_beta   90.00
_cell.angle_gamma   90.00
#
_symmetry.space_group_name_H-M   'P 1'
#
loop_
_entity.id
_entity.type
_entity.pdbx_description
1 polymer ?
#
loop_
_entity_poly.entity_id
_entity_poly.type
_entity_poly.pdbx_seq_one_letter_code
_entity_poly.pdbx_strand_id
1 'polypeptide(L)'
;MIVYAAGIALDALVCATALAVSAVAEPGVIRTAASVIATLTAAALAGELLIFMRTDAYFLLQEMTRCRNLYADGTAYARYLGKRLVQRLRRQASPATPDPSLGLPLRERRVVRGYTAIVVAGTITCLGAAVTITMPFTVHLLGRAVHGLGTGDVADALDGAAVLSVTGLVQVLWCKAWWRNHGNQLRRVMGRSFSA
;
A
#
# COMPACT_ATOMS: atom_id res chain seq x y z
N MET A 1 -17.30 8.41 -14.03
CA MET A 1 -16.40 9.48 -13.52
C MET A 1 -16.88 10.07 -12.20
N ILE A 2 -18.12 10.55 -12.10
CA ILE A 2 -18.62 11.27 -10.91
C ILE A 2 -18.58 10.44 -9.63
N VAL A 3 -18.87 9.13 -9.69
CA VAL A 3 -18.95 8.28 -8.49
C VAL A 3 -17.59 8.15 -7.77
N TYR A 4 -16.51 7.83 -8.50
CA TYR A 4 -15.16 7.70 -7.91
C TYR A 4 -14.61 9.03 -7.39
N ALA A 5 -14.88 10.13 -8.11
CA ALA A 5 -14.47 11.46 -7.66
C ALA A 5 -15.31 11.93 -6.44
N ALA A 6 -16.58 11.54 -6.35
CA ALA A 6 -17.45 11.91 -5.25
C ALA A 6 -17.01 11.28 -3.92
N GLY A 7 -16.54 10.03 -3.93
CA GLY A 7 -15.95 9.39 -2.74
C GLY A 7 -14.75 10.17 -2.22
N ILE A 8 -13.74 10.35 -3.07
CA ILE A 8 -12.52 11.10 -2.73
C ILE A 8 -12.85 12.54 -2.28
N ALA A 9 -13.79 13.21 -2.96
CA ALA A 9 -14.17 14.57 -2.61
C ALA A 9 -14.89 14.65 -1.25
N LEU A 10 -15.76 13.68 -0.94
CA LEU A 10 -16.45 13.60 0.34
C LEU A 10 -15.44 13.36 1.46
N ASP A 11 -14.54 12.41 1.30
CA ASP A 11 -13.53 12.10 2.31
C ASP A 11 -12.57 13.28 2.51
N ALA A 12 -12.18 13.96 1.43
CA ALA A 12 -11.37 15.18 1.50
C ALA A 12 -12.10 16.31 2.23
N LEU A 13 -13.40 16.48 1.99
CA LEU A 13 -14.22 17.46 2.67
C LEU A 13 -14.33 17.16 4.17
N VAL A 14 -14.63 15.91 4.54
CA VAL A 14 -14.72 15.48 5.95
C VAL A 14 -13.38 15.69 6.65
N CYS A 15 -12.28 15.30 6.02
CA CYS A 15 -10.94 15.51 6.55
C CYS A 15 -10.62 17.00 6.77
N ALA A 16 -10.88 17.84 5.76
CA ALA A 16 -10.65 19.28 5.84
C ALA A 16 -11.50 19.96 6.93
N THR A 17 -12.79 19.59 7.03
CA THR A 17 -13.69 20.10 8.07
C THR A 17 -13.20 19.68 9.47
N ALA A 18 -12.81 18.42 9.64
CA ALA A 18 -12.30 17.92 10.91
C ALA A 18 -10.99 18.62 11.32
N LEU A 19 -10.09 18.88 10.37
CA LEU A 19 -8.87 19.67 10.61
C LEU A 19 -9.19 21.10 11.00
N ALA A 20 -10.12 21.76 10.31
CA ALA A 20 -10.53 23.13 10.62
C ALA A 20 -11.14 23.22 12.03
N VAL A 21 -12.03 22.29 12.39
CA VAL A 21 -12.60 22.20 13.75
C VAL A 21 -11.51 21.97 14.79
N SER A 22 -10.58 21.05 14.53
CA SER A 22 -9.46 20.78 15.45
C SER A 22 -8.51 21.97 15.63
N ALA A 23 -8.45 22.89 14.67
CA ALA A 23 -7.60 24.07 14.72
C ALA A 23 -8.22 25.22 15.53
N VAL A 24 -9.55 25.33 15.56
CA VAL A 24 -10.26 26.43 16.25
C VAL A 24 -10.90 26.02 17.57
N ALA A 25 -11.13 24.74 17.81
CA ALA A 25 -11.72 24.25 19.05
C ALA A 25 -10.74 24.33 20.23
N GLU A 26 -11.24 24.76 21.38
CA GLU A 26 -10.51 24.71 22.65
C GLU A 26 -10.13 23.28 23.04
N PRO A 27 -9.07 23.08 23.86
CA PRO A 27 -8.70 21.76 24.37
C PRO A 27 -9.89 21.07 25.06
N GLY A 28 -10.29 19.90 24.55
CA GLY A 28 -11.42 19.15 25.06
C GLY A 28 -11.86 18.05 24.11
N VAL A 29 -12.99 17.41 24.42
CA VAL A 29 -13.52 16.24 23.71
C VAL A 29 -13.75 16.54 22.21
N ILE A 30 -14.23 17.74 21.88
CA ILE A 30 -14.50 18.14 20.49
C ILE A 30 -13.21 18.19 19.68
N ARG A 31 -12.16 18.83 20.19
CA ARG A 31 -10.86 18.91 19.52
C ARG A 31 -10.24 17.53 19.33
N THR A 32 -10.32 16.67 20.36
CA THR A 32 -9.80 15.30 20.29
C THR A 32 -10.59 14.45 19.29
N ALA A 33 -11.92 14.53 19.28
CA ALA A 33 -12.74 13.82 18.31
C ALA A 33 -12.43 14.28 16.87
N ALA A 34 -12.31 15.59 16.66
CA ALA A 34 -11.98 16.17 15.37
C ALA A 34 -10.59 15.75 14.88
N SER A 35 -9.57 15.72 15.76
CA SER A 35 -8.23 15.27 15.38
C SER A 35 -8.19 13.77 15.05
N VAL A 36 -8.95 12.94 15.78
CA VAL A 36 -9.10 11.51 15.47
C VAL A 36 -9.76 11.31 14.11
N ILE A 37 -10.88 11.99 13.85
CA ILE A 37 -11.59 11.92 12.57
C ILE A 37 -10.68 12.36 11.42
N ALA A 38 -10.00 13.50 11.57
CA ALA A 38 -9.05 14.01 10.58
C ALA A 38 -7.93 12.99 10.29
N THR A 39 -7.37 12.39 11.34
CA THR A 39 -6.28 11.41 11.18
C THR A 39 -6.76 10.15 10.47
N LEU A 40 -7.93 9.62 10.84
CA LEU A 40 -8.50 8.41 10.24
C LEU A 40 -8.90 8.63 8.78
N THR A 41 -9.54 9.77 8.47
CA THR A 41 -9.93 10.11 7.10
C THR A 41 -8.73 10.44 6.22
N ALA A 42 -7.72 11.14 6.74
CA ALA A 42 -6.46 11.35 6.02
C ALA A 42 -5.76 10.03 5.69
N ALA A 43 -5.76 9.07 6.63
CA ALA A 43 -5.20 7.74 6.40
C ALA A 43 -5.98 6.96 5.32
N ALA A 44 -7.32 7.04 5.33
CA ALA A 44 -8.17 6.43 4.31
C ALA A 44 -7.92 7.05 2.91
N LEU A 45 -7.91 8.38 2.81
CA LEU A 45 -7.60 9.12 1.59
C LEU A 45 -6.22 8.77 1.03
N ALA A 46 -5.21 8.66 1.90
CA ALA A 46 -3.88 8.24 1.47
C ALA A 46 -3.92 6.86 0.80
N GLY A 47 -4.77 5.95 1.28
CA GLY A 47 -5.04 4.66 0.67
C GLY A 47 -5.73 4.76 -0.69
N GLU A 48 -6.75 5.60 -0.83
CA GLU A 48 -7.47 5.82 -2.09
C GLU A 48 -6.57 6.42 -3.19
N LEU A 49 -5.63 7.28 -2.77
CA LEU A 49 -4.67 7.94 -3.65
C LEU A 49 -3.48 7.05 -4.06
N LEU A 50 -3.42 5.79 -3.62
CA LEU A 50 -2.43 4.82 -4.10
C LEU A 50 -2.76 4.40 -5.55
N ILE A 51 -2.59 5.30 -6.52
CA ILE A 51 -2.89 5.13 -7.96
C ILE A 51 -2.21 3.90 -8.58
N PHE A 52 -1.10 3.45 -8.01
CA PHE A 52 -0.42 2.24 -8.44
C PHE A 52 -1.14 0.95 -8.04
N MET A 53 -2.16 1.03 -7.17
CA MET A 53 -3.12 -0.03 -6.89
C MET A 53 -4.41 0.22 -7.69
N ARG A 54 -5.30 -0.78 -7.77
CA ARG A 54 -6.61 -0.64 -8.45
C ARG A 54 -7.62 0.10 -7.56
N THR A 55 -7.28 1.32 -7.14
CA THR A 55 -8.13 2.19 -6.33
C THR A 55 -8.93 3.15 -7.23
N ASP A 56 -9.74 4.00 -6.61
CA ASP A 56 -10.61 4.96 -7.31
C ASP A 56 -9.83 5.94 -8.19
N ALA A 57 -8.66 6.40 -7.72
CA ALA A 57 -7.77 7.25 -8.49
C ALA A 57 -7.20 6.54 -9.74
N TYR A 58 -7.00 5.22 -9.68
CA TYR A 58 -6.63 4.42 -10.85
C TYR A 58 -7.75 4.38 -11.89
N PHE A 59 -9.00 4.20 -11.49
CA PHE A 59 -10.13 4.18 -12.42
C PHE A 59 -10.37 5.53 -13.08
N LEU A 60 -10.15 6.63 -12.35
CA LEU A 60 -10.14 7.98 -12.92
C LEU A 60 -9.05 8.14 -13.99
N LEU A 61 -7.82 7.71 -13.68
CA LEU A 61 -6.71 7.78 -14.65
C LEU A 61 -6.97 6.89 -15.88
N GLN A 62 -7.51 5.69 -15.67
CA GLN A 62 -7.86 4.76 -16.75
C GLN A 62 -8.89 5.38 -17.70
N GLU A 63 -9.92 6.02 -17.16
CA GLU A 63 -10.96 6.69 -17.95
C GLU A 63 -10.38 7.87 -18.74
N MET A 64 -9.58 8.74 -18.09
CA MET A 64 -8.95 9.89 -18.73
C MET A 64 -8.01 9.49 -19.88
N THR A 65 -7.34 8.36 -19.72
CA THR A 65 -6.39 7.84 -20.72
C THR A 65 -7.05 6.97 -21.78
N ARG A 66 -8.34 6.63 -21.63
CA ARG A 66 -9.11 5.71 -22.48
C ARG A 66 -8.42 4.35 -22.72
N CYS A 67 -7.53 3.94 -21.81
CA CYS A 67 -6.81 2.68 -21.92
C CYS A 67 -7.68 1.56 -21.36
N ARG A 68 -7.76 0.42 -22.07
CA ARG A 68 -8.62 -0.70 -21.66
C ARG A 68 -8.17 -1.37 -20.35
N ASN A 69 -6.86 -1.49 -20.12
CA ASN A 69 -6.32 -2.10 -18.90
C ASN A 69 -4.91 -1.61 -18.55
N LEU A 70 -4.83 -0.37 -18.07
CA LEU A 70 -3.58 0.29 -17.74
C LEU A 70 -2.75 -0.48 -16.70
N TYR A 71 -3.41 -1.10 -15.71
CA TYR A 71 -2.74 -1.89 -14.67
C TYR A 71 -2.07 -3.16 -15.20
N ALA A 72 -2.79 -3.96 -16.00
CA ALA A 72 -2.24 -5.21 -16.52
C ALA A 72 -1.07 -4.95 -17.48
N ASP A 73 -1.23 -3.97 -18.37
CA ASP A 73 -0.20 -3.64 -19.36
C ASP A 73 1.03 -3.02 -18.68
N GLY A 74 0.82 -2.15 -17.69
CA GLY A 74 1.91 -1.56 -16.91
C GLY A 74 2.67 -2.59 -16.09
N THR A 75 1.97 -3.51 -15.41
CA THR A 75 2.63 -4.58 -14.64
C THR A 75 3.34 -5.60 -15.54
N ALA A 76 2.81 -5.90 -16.73
CA ALA A 76 3.49 -6.73 -17.72
C ALA A 76 4.79 -6.07 -18.21
N TYR A 77 4.74 -4.78 -18.52
CA TYR A 77 5.92 -4.01 -18.92
C TYR A 77 6.95 -3.89 -17.78
N ALA A 78 6.51 -3.66 -16.54
CA ALA A 78 7.37 -3.65 -15.36
C ALA A 78 8.09 -4.99 -15.16
N ARG A 79 7.38 -6.12 -15.28
CA ARG A 79 7.97 -7.47 -15.20
C ARG A 79 8.99 -7.71 -16.30
N TYR A 80 8.70 -7.26 -17.53
CA TYR A 80 9.64 -7.32 -18.64
C TYR A 80 10.93 -6.55 -18.32
N LEU A 81 10.82 -5.31 -17.83
CA LEU A 81 11.97 -4.50 -17.41
C LEU A 81 12.76 -5.16 -16.27
N GLY A 82 12.07 -5.69 -15.26
CA GLY A 82 12.69 -6.38 -14.13
C GLY A 82 13.47 -7.63 -14.56
N LYS A 83 12.87 -8.47 -15.43
CA LYS A 83 13.56 -9.64 -15.99
C LYS A 83 14.81 -9.23 -16.77
N ARG A 84 14.70 -8.20 -17.60
CA ARG A 84 15.83 -7.69 -18.38
C ARG A 84 16.95 -7.12 -17.50
N LEU A 85 16.60 -6.43 -16.42
CA LEU A 85 17.57 -5.94 -15.44
C LEU A 85 18.29 -7.09 -14.74
N VAL A 86 17.55 -8.09 -14.24
CA VAL A 86 18.14 -9.26 -13.57
C VAL A 86 19.04 -10.06 -14.52
N GLN A 87 18.63 -10.25 -15.77
CA GLN A 87 19.45 -10.94 -16.78
C GLN A 87 20.76 -10.19 -17.06
N ARG A 88 20.71 -8.85 -17.18
CA ARG A 88 21.90 -8.01 -17.34
C ARG A 88 22.84 -8.11 -16.13
N LEU A 89 22.29 -8.04 -14.92
CA LEU A 89 23.07 -8.18 -13.69
C LEU A 89 23.71 -9.57 -13.57
N ARG A 90 23.04 -10.61 -14.05
CA ARG A 90 23.54 -12.00 -14.08
C ARG A 90 24.44 -12.32 -15.29
N ARG A 91 24.69 -11.35 -16.18
CA ARG A 91 25.47 -11.52 -17.43
C ARG A 91 25.04 -12.73 -18.27
N GLN A 92 23.76 -13.11 -18.23
CA GLN A 92 23.25 -14.26 -18.97
C GLN A 92 22.88 -13.85 -20.40
N ALA A 93 23.46 -14.53 -21.40
CA ALA A 93 22.99 -14.47 -22.78
C ALA A 93 21.66 -15.25 -22.86
N SER A 94 20.55 -14.54 -23.05
CA SER A 94 19.22 -15.16 -23.16
C SER A 94 18.49 -14.55 -24.35
N PRO A 95 17.59 -15.30 -25.02
CA PRO A 95 16.82 -14.78 -26.14
C PRO A 95 16.06 -13.52 -25.72
N ALA A 96 16.11 -12.49 -26.55
CA ALA A 96 15.43 -11.23 -26.29
C ALA A 96 13.93 -11.49 -26.12
N THR A 97 13.43 -11.36 -24.89
CA THR A 97 11.99 -11.44 -24.65
C THR A 97 11.34 -10.25 -25.37
N PRO A 98 10.34 -10.45 -26.23
CA PRO A 98 9.72 -9.35 -26.97
C PRO A 98 9.07 -8.35 -26.00
N ASP A 99 9.21 -7.05 -26.30
CA ASP A 99 8.60 -5.97 -25.51
C ASP A 99 7.07 -6.06 -25.63
N PRO A 100 6.35 -6.33 -24.53
CA PRO A 100 4.90 -6.52 -24.57
C PRO A 100 4.16 -5.24 -24.99
N SER A 101 4.78 -4.07 -24.84
CA SER A 101 4.19 -2.79 -25.22
C SER A 101 4.19 -2.54 -26.73
N LEU A 102 4.82 -3.41 -27.54
CA LEU A 102 4.85 -3.28 -28.99
C LEU A 102 3.52 -3.65 -29.66
N GLY A 103 2.66 -4.42 -28.99
CA GLY A 103 1.31 -4.74 -29.50
C GLY A 103 0.30 -3.61 -29.33
N LEU A 104 0.68 -2.49 -28.69
CA LEU A 104 -0.22 -1.39 -28.36
C LEU A 104 -0.07 -0.22 -29.35
N PRO A 105 -1.16 0.54 -29.61
CA PRO A 105 -1.08 1.80 -30.33
C PRO A 105 -0.07 2.77 -29.71
N LEU A 106 0.56 3.61 -30.54
CA LEU A 106 1.65 4.52 -30.11
C LEU A 106 1.27 5.44 -28.95
N ARG A 107 0.00 5.88 -28.88
CA ARG A 107 -0.49 6.72 -27.78
C ARG A 107 -0.59 5.92 -26.47
N GLU A 108 -1.24 4.76 -26.50
CA GLU A 108 -1.38 3.87 -25.34
C GLU A 108 -0.02 3.43 -24.80
N ARG A 109 0.94 3.14 -25.69
CA ARG A 109 2.30 2.76 -25.31
C ARG A 109 2.98 3.81 -24.42
N ARG A 110 2.84 5.10 -24.73
CA ARG A 110 3.44 6.18 -23.91
C ARG A 110 2.78 6.25 -22.54
N VAL A 111 1.45 6.14 -22.49
CA VAL A 111 0.68 6.15 -21.25
C VAL A 111 1.05 4.96 -20.37
N VAL A 112 1.09 3.74 -20.93
CA VAL A 112 1.46 2.51 -20.20
C VAL A 112 2.87 2.62 -19.63
N ARG A 113 3.82 3.18 -20.37
CA ARG A 113 5.20 3.38 -19.88
C ARG A 113 5.27 4.40 -18.75
N GLY A 114 4.57 5.53 -18.87
CA GLY A 114 4.47 6.53 -17.80
C GLY A 114 3.83 5.94 -16.55
N TYR A 115 2.71 5.23 -16.71
CA TYR A 115 2.04 4.53 -15.61
C TYR A 115 2.93 3.46 -14.98
N THR A 116 3.74 2.75 -15.76
CA THR A 116 4.70 1.78 -15.22
C THR A 116 5.70 2.44 -14.28
N ALA A 117 6.19 3.63 -14.61
CA ALA A 117 7.07 4.39 -13.72
C ALA A 117 6.38 4.74 -12.40
N ILE A 118 5.11 5.18 -12.45
CA ILE A 118 4.28 5.43 -11.27
C ILE A 118 4.12 4.15 -10.43
N VAL A 119 3.86 3.01 -11.06
CA VAL A 119 3.70 1.73 -10.36
C VAL A 119 4.97 1.31 -9.64
N VAL A 120 6.11 1.36 -10.33
CA VAL A 120 7.39 0.98 -9.75
C VAL A 120 7.77 1.94 -8.62
N ALA A 121 7.67 3.25 -8.84
CA ALA A 121 7.97 4.25 -7.83
C ALA A 121 7.06 4.11 -6.60
N GLY A 122 5.74 4.01 -6.79
CA GLY A 122 4.78 3.83 -5.71
C GLY A 122 5.03 2.55 -4.92
N THR A 123 5.34 1.44 -5.61
CA THR A 123 5.69 0.18 -4.94
C THR A 123 6.95 0.31 -4.09
N ILE A 124 8.00 0.94 -4.63
CA ILE A 124 9.25 1.18 -3.88
C ILE A 124 8.98 2.08 -2.67
N THR A 125 8.24 3.16 -2.84
CA THR A 125 7.89 4.08 -1.75
C THR A 125 7.09 3.38 -0.66
N CYS A 126 6.08 2.57 -1.01
CA CYS A 126 5.29 1.84 -0.03
C CYS A 126 6.07 0.75 0.68
N LEU A 127 6.92 0.00 -0.02
CA LEU A 127 7.81 -0.97 0.62
C LEU A 127 8.82 -0.27 1.54
N GLY A 128 9.37 0.86 1.09
CA GLY A 128 10.25 1.70 1.89
C GLY A 128 9.57 2.14 3.18
N ALA A 129 8.40 2.80 3.07
CA ALA A 129 7.63 3.26 4.22
C ALA A 129 7.21 2.11 5.15
N ALA A 130 6.83 0.95 4.61
CA ALA A 130 6.51 -0.22 5.41
C ALA A 130 7.70 -0.67 6.28
N VAL A 131 8.91 -0.68 5.71
CA VAL A 131 10.12 -1.11 6.41
C VAL A 131 10.65 -0.02 7.36
N THR A 132 10.65 1.24 6.94
CA THR A 132 11.30 2.33 7.70
C THR A 132 10.38 3.01 8.69
N ILE A 133 9.06 2.93 8.52
CA ILE A 133 8.07 3.61 9.36
C ILE A 133 7.18 2.58 10.05
N THR A 134 6.44 1.78 9.28
CA THR A 134 5.41 0.89 9.85
C THR A 134 6.01 -0.19 10.74
N MET A 135 7.10 -0.83 10.30
CA MET A 135 7.77 -1.88 11.07
C MET A 135 8.31 -1.38 12.42
N PRO A 136 9.16 -0.34 12.50
CA PRO A 136 9.66 0.14 13.79
C PRO A 136 8.54 0.69 14.68
N PHE A 137 7.55 1.37 14.10
CA PHE A 137 6.37 1.82 14.85
C PHE A 137 5.64 0.64 15.48
N THR A 138 5.38 -0.42 14.72
CA THR A 138 4.69 -1.62 15.23
C THR A 138 5.50 -2.30 16.33
N VAL A 139 6.82 -2.45 16.15
CA VAL A 139 7.69 -3.02 17.17
C VAL A 139 7.68 -2.19 18.45
N HIS A 140 7.75 -0.86 18.33
CA HIS A 140 7.71 0.04 19.48
C HIS A 140 6.36 -0.02 20.21
N LEU A 141 5.26 -0.05 19.45
CA LEU A 141 3.90 -0.18 19.98
C LEU A 141 3.73 -1.49 20.77
N LEU A 142 4.16 -2.60 20.20
CA LEU A 142 4.11 -3.91 20.86
C LEU A 142 5.01 -3.95 22.10
N GLY A 143 6.22 -3.37 22.03
CA GLY A 143 7.12 -3.28 23.17
C GLY A 143 6.51 -2.49 24.35
N ARG A 144 5.86 -1.35 24.05
CA ARG A 144 5.13 -0.58 25.06
C ARG A 144 3.95 -1.34 25.66
N ALA A 145 3.17 -2.01 24.82
CA ALA A 145 2.02 -2.78 25.27
C ALA A 145 2.43 -3.94 26.20
N VAL A 146 3.54 -4.63 25.91
CA VAL A 146 4.10 -5.66 26.80
C VAL A 146 4.59 -5.05 28.11
N HIS A 147 5.23 -3.88 28.08
CA HIS A 147 5.69 -3.22 29.29
C HIS A 147 4.53 -2.81 30.21
N GLY A 148 3.43 -2.29 29.64
CA GLY A 148 2.23 -1.91 30.39
C GLY A 148 1.56 -3.06 31.14
N LEU A 149 1.70 -4.31 30.66
CA LEU A 149 1.23 -5.49 31.40
C LEU A 149 2.02 -5.76 32.68
N GLY A 150 3.25 -5.24 32.79
CA GLY A 150 4.16 -5.47 33.91
C GLY A 150 4.19 -4.35 34.96
N THR A 151 3.53 -3.21 34.72
CA THR A 151 3.57 -2.04 35.63
C THR A 151 2.71 -2.21 36.88
N GLY A 152 1.77 -3.15 36.87
CA GLY A 152 0.82 -3.38 37.96
C GLY A 152 -0.37 -2.41 38.00
N ASP A 153 -0.40 -1.42 37.09
CA ASP A 153 -1.58 -0.58 36.88
C ASP A 153 -2.59 -1.28 35.98
N VAL A 154 -3.84 -1.36 36.43
CA VAL A 154 -4.94 -2.00 35.70
C VAL A 154 -5.26 -1.25 34.41
N ALA A 155 -5.14 0.09 34.40
CA ALA A 155 -5.44 0.88 33.21
C ALA A 155 -4.42 0.60 32.10
N ASP A 156 -3.13 0.63 32.42
CA ASP A 156 -2.04 0.33 31.49
C ASP A 156 -2.08 -1.13 31.02
N ALA A 157 -2.44 -2.06 31.91
CA ALA A 157 -2.57 -3.46 31.55
C ALA A 157 -3.73 -3.69 30.55
N LEU A 158 -4.87 -3.01 30.75
CA LEU A 158 -6.00 -3.09 29.83
C LEU A 158 -5.68 -2.46 28.46
N ASP A 159 -5.03 -1.30 28.44
CA ASP A 159 -4.58 -0.66 27.19
C ASP A 159 -3.58 -1.55 26.43
N GLY A 160 -2.57 -2.07 27.14
CA GLY A 160 -1.60 -3.00 26.57
C GLY A 160 -2.24 -4.28 26.03
N ALA A 161 -3.19 -4.87 26.76
CA ALA A 161 -3.94 -6.04 26.31
C ALA A 161 -4.79 -5.74 25.06
N ALA A 162 -5.44 -4.57 24.99
CA ALA A 162 -6.21 -4.15 23.83
C ALA A 162 -5.31 -3.97 22.60
N VAL A 163 -4.18 -3.28 22.74
CA VAL A 163 -3.20 -3.07 21.67
C VAL A 163 -2.64 -4.39 21.15
N LEU A 164 -2.24 -5.30 22.05
CA LEU A 164 -1.72 -6.63 21.66
C LEU A 164 -2.78 -7.47 20.95
N SER A 165 -4.02 -7.45 21.44
CA SER A 165 -5.11 -8.21 20.85
C SER A 165 -5.42 -7.73 19.44
N VAL A 166 -5.62 -6.43 19.26
CA VAL A 166 -5.93 -5.83 17.95
C VAL A 166 -4.77 -5.99 16.98
N THR A 167 -3.57 -5.58 17.38
CA THR A 167 -2.38 -5.62 16.50
C THR A 167 -2.00 -7.06 16.17
N GLY A 168 -2.00 -7.94 17.17
CA GLY A 168 -1.68 -9.36 16.99
C GLY A 168 -2.68 -10.04 16.05
N LEU A 169 -3.98 -9.81 16.22
CA LEU A 169 -5.00 -10.36 15.34
C LEU A 169 -4.80 -9.90 13.89
N VAL A 170 -4.59 -8.60 13.67
CA VAL A 170 -4.35 -8.06 12.32
C VAL A 170 -3.12 -8.68 11.68
N GLN A 171 -2.00 -8.79 12.41
CA GLN A 171 -0.76 -9.39 11.90
C GLN A 171 -0.93 -10.87 11.58
N VAL A 172 -1.63 -11.63 12.43
CA VAL A 172 -1.93 -13.05 12.19
C VAL A 172 -2.81 -13.23 10.95
N LEU A 173 -3.87 -12.44 10.82
CA LEU A 173 -4.76 -12.48 9.65
C LEU A 173 -4.02 -12.12 8.37
N TRP A 174 -3.17 -11.09 8.42
CA TRP A 174 -2.34 -10.67 7.30
C TRP A 174 -1.35 -11.77 6.89
N CYS A 175 -0.59 -12.33 7.85
CA CYS A 175 0.33 -13.43 7.61
C CYS A 175 -0.38 -14.66 7.01
N LYS A 176 -1.57 -15.00 7.53
CA LYS A 176 -2.39 -16.10 7.02
C LYS A 176 -2.86 -15.84 5.59
N ALA A 177 -3.38 -14.65 5.31
CA ALA A 177 -3.85 -14.28 3.98
C ALA A 177 -2.69 -14.27 2.97
N TRP A 178 -1.54 -13.72 3.37
CA TRP A 178 -0.33 -13.71 2.57
C TRP A 178 0.16 -15.12 2.27
N TRP A 179 0.24 -15.98 3.29
CA TRP A 179 0.66 -17.38 3.14
C TRP A 179 -0.27 -18.17 2.23
N ARG A 180 -1.59 -17.95 2.35
CA ARG A 180 -2.58 -18.60 1.45
C ARG A 180 -2.35 -18.21 -0.01
N ASN A 181 -2.03 -16.95 -0.28
CA ASN A 181 -1.91 -16.44 -1.64
C ASN A 181 -0.51 -16.69 -2.26
N HIS A 182 0.54 -16.68 -1.46
CA HIS A 182 1.93 -16.73 -1.94
C HIS A 182 2.71 -17.97 -1.48
N GLY A 183 2.23 -18.73 -0.51
CA GLY A 183 2.91 -19.91 0.04
C GLY A 183 3.21 -20.97 -1.02
N ASN A 184 2.30 -21.16 -1.99
CA ASN A 184 2.52 -22.08 -3.11
C ASN A 184 3.66 -21.65 -4.04
N GLN A 185 3.86 -20.33 -4.21
CA GLN A 185 4.95 -19.80 -5.04
C GLN A 185 6.29 -19.90 -4.30
N LEU A 186 6.32 -19.62 -3.00
CA LEU A 186 7.51 -19.77 -2.14
C LEU A 186 7.97 -21.22 -2.03
N ARG A 187 7.04 -22.18 -1.84
CA ARG A 187 7.37 -23.61 -1.83
C ARG A 187 8.04 -24.04 -3.14
N ARG A 188 7.61 -23.53 -4.29
CA ARG A 188 8.26 -23.81 -5.59
C ARG A 188 9.66 -23.22 -5.71
N VAL A 189 9.89 -22.02 -5.14
CA VAL A 189 11.20 -21.35 -5.17
C VAL A 189 12.18 -22.02 -4.20
N MET A 190 11.74 -22.35 -2.99
CA MET A 190 12.55 -23.07 -2.00
C MET A 190 12.83 -24.52 -2.43
N GLY A 191 11.85 -25.22 -3.01
CA GLY A 191 12.04 -26.57 -3.54
C GLY A 191 13.06 -26.64 -4.68
N ARG A 192 13.21 -25.57 -5.48
CA ARG A 192 14.27 -25.47 -6.49
C ARG A 192 15.66 -25.18 -5.92
N SER A 193 15.75 -24.66 -4.70
CA SER A 193 17.05 -24.38 -4.05
C SER A 193 17.64 -25.59 -3.33
N PHE A 194 16.87 -26.69 -3.18
CA PHE A 194 17.32 -27.96 -2.60
C PHE A 194 17.67 -29.02 -3.66
N SER A 195 17.57 -28.71 -4.95
CA SER A 195 17.91 -29.61 -6.07
C SER A 195 19.01 -29.05 -6.99
N ALA A 196 19.74 -28.04 -6.51
CA ALA A 196 20.96 -27.51 -7.13
C ALA A 196 22.13 -27.76 -6.18
#